data_AF-A0A1V5GS42-F1
#
_entry.id   AF-A0A1V5GS42-F1
#
_cell.length_a   1.000
_cell.length_b   1.000
_cell.length_c   1.000
_cell.angle_alpha   90.00
_cell.angle_beta   90.00
_cell.angle_gamma   90.00
#
_symmetry.space_group_name_H-M   'P 1'
#
loop_
_entity.id
_entity.type
_entity.pdbx_description
1 polymer ?
#
loop_
_entity_poly.entity_id
_entity_poly.type
_entity_poly.pdbx_seq_one_letter_code
_entity_poly.pdbx_strand_id
1 'polypeptide(L)'
;MSFKPGEITPDRALQLGQEICEQFLKGEYQYFMTCHIDKEHIHLHTVFNNTNCIDGRTFETHENRRTTKQDRSFQKLMNITDEVCRQHHLSVIEHPEMGKGKNHWEWDMSRQGLSWKAKLKFTIDQVIKESENFEDFLAKCADFGVLVEYNPDHKIDLKFMLAEQKERNPRAKFTRSRTLGWFYETETIKGRIAQFRGGIVYVPRAKIKVVTPKVEENKFVRDAIDRGNMKVASIAKNIIAEYGVEPEEIRNAAISAYAHSRRLVSELNNLKTEIEDLEVKLKVLKKYREVKHYGEELKALSGRAEKKYHKEYSVELAEYRKVRTQVFELYPSGHIPTVENLEKSITALRKKLSAMNTEYNQADKKARELADAQRTIEEYLRQEQSRGEQKRKRNDLE
;
A
#
# COMPACT_ATOMS: atom_id res chain seq x y z
N MET A 1 -12.00 -4.62 -8.85
CA MET A 1 -13.01 -4.95 -7.82
C MET A 1 -12.26 -5.50 -6.61
N SER A 2 -12.70 -5.23 -5.38
CA SER A 2 -12.01 -5.69 -4.17
C SER A 2 -13.03 -6.19 -3.17
N PHE A 3 -12.71 -7.27 -2.46
CA PHE A 3 -13.61 -7.91 -1.50
C PHE A 3 -13.05 -7.79 -0.08
N LYS A 4 -13.90 -7.94 0.93
CA LYS A 4 -13.43 -7.93 2.32
C LYS A 4 -12.54 -9.17 2.58
N PRO A 5 -11.45 -9.04 3.36
CA PRO A 5 -10.64 -10.20 3.75
C PRO A 5 -11.49 -11.34 4.33
N GLY A 6 -11.28 -12.57 3.85
CA GLY A 6 -11.96 -13.78 4.32
C GLY A 6 -13.40 -13.98 3.83
N GLU A 7 -13.92 -13.07 2.98
CA GLU A 7 -15.32 -13.10 2.55
C GLU A 7 -15.56 -13.95 1.29
N ILE A 8 -14.56 -14.07 0.43
CA ILE A 8 -14.67 -14.75 -0.87
C ILE A 8 -13.44 -15.61 -1.13
N THR A 9 -13.57 -16.64 -1.97
CA THR A 9 -12.42 -17.41 -2.50
C THR A 9 -11.98 -16.85 -3.85
N PRO A 10 -10.72 -17.08 -4.29
CA PRO A 10 -10.24 -16.58 -5.59
C PRO A 10 -11.09 -17.03 -6.77
N ASP A 11 -11.53 -18.30 -6.78
CA ASP A 11 -12.38 -18.85 -7.85
C ASP A 11 -13.75 -18.17 -7.89
N ARG A 12 -14.35 -17.94 -6.72
CA ARG A 12 -15.62 -17.20 -6.64
C ARG A 12 -15.46 -15.74 -7.02
N ALA A 13 -14.33 -15.12 -6.67
CA ALA A 13 -14.05 -13.76 -7.08
C ALA A 13 -14.03 -13.66 -8.61
N LEU A 14 -13.35 -14.58 -9.31
CA LEU A 14 -13.36 -14.61 -10.77
C LEU A 14 -14.77 -14.80 -11.34
N GLN A 15 -15.58 -15.71 -10.78
CA GLN A 15 -16.96 -15.93 -11.22
C GLN A 15 -17.83 -14.67 -11.06
N LEU A 16 -17.79 -14.02 -9.91
CA LEU A 16 -18.55 -12.78 -9.69
C LEU A 16 -18.02 -11.64 -10.55
N GLY A 17 -16.71 -11.55 -10.74
CA GLY A 17 -16.11 -10.57 -11.63
C GLY A 17 -16.60 -10.74 -13.07
N GLN A 18 -16.68 -11.98 -13.55
CA GLN A 18 -17.25 -12.29 -14.86
C GLN A 18 -18.72 -11.87 -14.95
N GLU A 19 -19.54 -12.21 -13.96
CA GLU A 19 -20.95 -11.81 -13.91
C GLU A 19 -21.12 -10.29 -13.97
N ILE A 20 -20.32 -9.54 -13.19
CA ILE A 20 -20.32 -8.07 -13.20
C ILE A 20 -19.93 -7.54 -14.58
N CYS A 21 -18.92 -8.13 -15.23
CA CYS A 21 -18.48 -7.72 -16.56
C CYS A 21 -19.51 -8.05 -17.64
N GLU A 22 -20.19 -9.19 -17.55
CA GLU A 22 -21.25 -9.58 -18.48
C GLU A 22 -22.45 -8.63 -18.36
N GLN A 23 -22.86 -8.28 -17.14
CA GLN A 23 -23.94 -7.30 -16.93
C GLN A 23 -23.54 -5.88 -17.39
N PHE A 24 -22.30 -5.47 -17.13
CA PHE A 24 -21.84 -4.12 -17.44
C PHE A 24 -21.50 -3.92 -18.93
N LEU A 25 -20.78 -4.86 -19.52
CA LEU A 25 -20.30 -4.80 -20.91
C LEU A 25 -21.26 -5.46 -21.90
N LYS A 26 -22.27 -6.21 -21.42
CA LYS A 26 -23.35 -6.81 -22.22
C LYS A 26 -22.85 -7.75 -23.34
N GLY A 27 -21.63 -8.27 -23.20
CA GLY A 27 -20.96 -9.07 -24.23
C GLY A 27 -20.50 -8.28 -25.46
N GLU A 28 -20.61 -6.94 -25.45
CA GLU A 28 -20.25 -6.08 -26.58
C GLU A 28 -18.78 -5.61 -26.56
N TYR A 29 -18.07 -5.88 -25.46
CA TYR A 29 -16.67 -5.48 -25.29
C TYR A 29 -15.84 -6.67 -24.83
N GLN A 30 -14.66 -6.84 -25.44
CA GLN A 30 -13.68 -7.83 -25.00
C GLN A 30 -13.05 -7.38 -23.70
N TYR A 31 -12.84 -8.29 -22.76
CA TYR A 31 -12.15 -7.99 -21.50
C TYR A 31 -11.21 -9.11 -21.07
N PHE A 32 -10.24 -8.74 -20.26
CA PHE A 32 -9.30 -9.63 -19.59
C PHE A 32 -9.38 -9.36 -18.10
N MET A 33 -9.37 -10.44 -17.30
CA MET A 33 -9.49 -10.35 -15.85
C MET A 33 -8.40 -11.18 -15.17
N THR A 34 -7.81 -10.63 -14.12
CA THR A 34 -6.89 -11.35 -13.22
C THR A 34 -7.35 -11.23 -11.79
N CYS A 35 -7.19 -12.31 -11.03
CA CYS A 35 -7.41 -12.34 -9.59
C CYS A 35 -6.07 -12.27 -8.86
N HIS A 36 -5.96 -11.30 -7.96
CA HIS A 36 -4.79 -11.08 -7.14
C HIS A 36 -5.07 -11.48 -5.69
N ILE A 37 -4.13 -12.25 -5.13
CA ILE A 37 -4.17 -12.81 -3.77
C ILE A 37 -2.90 -12.43 -2.98
N ASP A 38 -2.09 -11.50 -3.51
CA ASP A 38 -0.82 -11.05 -2.94
C ASP A 38 -0.98 -10.00 -1.83
N LYS A 39 -2.24 -9.65 -1.48
CA LYS A 39 -2.62 -8.71 -0.42
C LYS A 39 -3.55 -9.39 0.57
N GLU A 40 -3.76 -8.72 1.70
CA GLU A 40 -4.69 -9.14 2.75
C GLU A 40 -6.13 -9.37 2.25
N HIS A 41 -6.50 -8.74 1.13
CA HIS A 41 -7.79 -8.91 0.49
C HIS A 41 -7.64 -9.40 -0.94
N ILE A 42 -8.61 -10.21 -1.37
CA ILE A 42 -8.74 -10.64 -2.76
C ILE A 42 -9.28 -9.48 -3.59
N HIS A 43 -8.63 -9.22 -4.71
CA HIS A 43 -9.04 -8.19 -5.65
C HIS A 43 -8.85 -8.64 -7.09
N LEU A 44 -9.70 -8.12 -7.96
CA LEU A 44 -9.72 -8.39 -9.39
C LEU A 44 -9.28 -7.15 -10.15
N HIS A 45 -8.35 -7.34 -11.08
CA HIS A 45 -8.06 -6.36 -12.11
C HIS A 45 -8.77 -6.78 -13.39
N THR A 46 -9.56 -5.86 -13.93
CA THR A 46 -10.25 -6.06 -15.21
C THR A 46 -9.83 -4.96 -16.16
N VAL A 47 -9.38 -5.36 -17.34
CA VAL A 47 -9.09 -4.45 -18.45
C VAL A 47 -10.03 -4.83 -19.58
N PHE A 48 -10.78 -3.87 -20.09
CA PHE A 48 -11.67 -4.09 -21.23
C PHE A 48 -11.30 -3.18 -22.40
N ASN A 49 -11.57 -3.66 -23.60
CA ASN A 49 -11.35 -2.91 -24.83
C ASN A 49 -12.34 -1.74 -24.90
N ASN A 50 -11.84 -0.55 -25.17
CA ASN A 50 -12.70 0.63 -25.35
C ASN A 50 -13.57 0.53 -26.61
N THR A 51 -13.20 -0.28 -27.60
CA THR A 51 -13.96 -0.40 -28.85
C THR A 51 -14.98 -1.54 -28.76
N ASN A 52 -16.23 -1.23 -29.07
CA ASN A 52 -17.32 -2.20 -29.16
C ASN A 52 -17.09 -3.15 -30.34
N CYS A 53 -17.26 -4.46 -30.12
CA CYS A 53 -17.03 -5.48 -31.15
C CYS A 53 -18.14 -5.59 -32.20
N ILE A 54 -19.32 -5.01 -31.93
CA ILE A 54 -20.49 -5.06 -32.81
C ILE A 54 -20.48 -3.88 -33.78
N ASP A 55 -20.35 -2.66 -33.27
CA ASP A 55 -20.52 -1.43 -34.07
C ASP A 55 -19.25 -0.61 -34.28
N GLY A 56 -18.13 -1.03 -33.66
CA GLY A 56 -16.83 -0.37 -33.78
C GLY A 56 -16.75 1.00 -33.10
N ARG A 57 -17.78 1.42 -32.35
CA ARG A 57 -17.76 2.70 -31.62
C ARG A 57 -17.10 2.55 -30.26
N THR A 58 -16.62 3.65 -29.71
CA THR A 58 -15.97 3.66 -28.40
C THR A 58 -16.99 3.54 -27.27
N PHE A 59 -16.58 2.94 -26.15
CA PHE A 59 -17.35 2.86 -24.91
C PHE A 59 -17.74 4.25 -24.42
N GLU A 60 -16.86 5.24 -24.63
CA GLU A 60 -17.18 6.64 -24.34
C GLU A 60 -18.40 7.16 -25.12
N THR A 61 -18.55 6.75 -26.37
CA THR A 61 -19.67 7.14 -27.24
C THR A 61 -20.98 6.52 -26.75
N HIS A 62 -20.94 5.27 -26.29
CA HIS A 62 -22.13 4.52 -25.83
C HIS A 62 -22.55 4.88 -24.40
N GLU A 63 -21.59 4.90 -23.48
CA GLU A 63 -21.87 4.92 -22.04
C GLU A 63 -21.42 6.22 -21.34
N ASN A 64 -20.55 7.04 -21.96
CA ASN A 64 -19.98 8.24 -21.31
C ASN A 64 -20.50 9.58 -21.88
N ARG A 65 -21.51 9.55 -22.78
CA ARG A 65 -22.12 10.73 -23.43
C ARG A 65 -23.24 11.42 -22.61
N ARG A 66 -23.19 11.42 -21.28
CA ARG A 66 -24.33 11.87 -20.46
C ARG A 66 -24.02 13.04 -19.52
N THR A 67 -24.97 13.96 -19.46
CA THR A 67 -24.87 15.33 -18.92
C THR A 67 -24.94 15.41 -17.39
N THR A 68 -25.41 14.36 -16.71
CA THR A 68 -25.61 14.35 -15.25
C THR A 68 -24.65 13.39 -14.53
N LYS A 69 -24.35 13.66 -13.24
CA LYS A 69 -23.46 12.80 -12.42
C LYS A 69 -24.02 11.38 -12.22
N GLN A 70 -25.34 11.23 -12.18
CA GLN A 70 -26.05 9.96 -11.93
C GLN A 70 -26.00 9.03 -13.15
N ASP A 71 -25.91 9.61 -14.34
CA ASP A 71 -25.85 8.87 -15.60
C ASP A 71 -24.46 8.36 -16.00
N ARG A 72 -23.43 8.66 -15.18
CA ARG A 72 -22.05 8.25 -15.48
C ARG A 72 -21.92 6.73 -15.42
N SER A 73 -21.21 6.17 -16.40
CA SER A 73 -20.88 4.74 -16.48
C SER A 73 -20.31 4.18 -15.17
N PHE A 74 -19.53 4.98 -14.43
CA PHE A 74 -18.99 4.60 -13.12
C PHE A 74 -20.06 4.39 -12.05
N GLN A 75 -21.13 5.19 -12.03
CA GLN A 75 -22.24 5.00 -11.09
C GLN A 75 -23.03 3.73 -11.42
N LYS A 76 -23.24 3.45 -12.72
CA LYS A 76 -23.87 2.21 -13.16
C LYS A 76 -23.05 0.99 -12.75
N LEU A 77 -21.73 1.06 -12.91
CA LEU A 77 -20.82 -0.01 -12.48
C LEU A 77 -20.91 -0.25 -10.97
N MET A 78 -20.95 0.81 -10.15
CA MET A 78 -21.16 0.66 -8.70
C MET A 78 -22.48 -0.02 -8.39
N ASN A 79 -23.58 0.43 -9.00
CA ASN A 79 -24.90 -0.13 -8.72
C ASN A 79 -24.97 -1.63 -9.09
N ILE A 80 -24.42 -2.01 -10.25
CA ILE A 80 -24.33 -3.41 -10.69
C ILE A 80 -23.46 -4.22 -9.72
N THR A 81 -22.30 -3.69 -9.33
CA THR A 81 -21.39 -4.37 -8.39
C THR A 81 -22.07 -4.58 -7.04
N ASP A 82 -22.73 -3.56 -6.50
CA ASP A 82 -23.44 -3.64 -5.23
C ASP A 82 -24.64 -4.60 -5.30
N GLU A 83 -25.35 -4.63 -6.42
CA GLU A 83 -26.47 -5.55 -6.65
C GLU A 83 -25.99 -7.01 -6.70
N VAL A 84 -24.96 -7.32 -7.50
CA VAL A 84 -24.35 -8.65 -7.57
C VAL A 84 -23.81 -9.06 -6.19
N CYS A 85 -23.09 -8.18 -5.49
CA CYS A 85 -22.60 -8.46 -4.14
C CYS A 85 -23.75 -8.78 -3.17
N ARG A 86 -24.86 -8.04 -3.20
CA ARG A 86 -26.04 -8.34 -2.36
C ARG A 86 -26.67 -9.70 -2.70
N GLN A 87 -26.79 -10.03 -3.98
CA GLN A 87 -27.35 -11.32 -4.43
C GLN A 87 -26.50 -12.50 -3.95
N HIS A 88 -25.18 -12.33 -3.89
CA HIS A 88 -24.23 -13.35 -3.42
C HIS A 88 -23.96 -13.29 -1.91
N HIS A 89 -24.74 -12.51 -1.15
CA HIS A 89 -24.60 -12.33 0.31
C HIS A 89 -23.23 -11.79 0.75
N LEU A 90 -22.62 -10.95 -0.07
CA LEU A 90 -21.37 -10.25 0.22
C LEU A 90 -21.63 -8.87 0.82
N SER A 91 -20.65 -8.35 1.56
CA SER A 91 -20.69 -7.04 2.18
C SER A 91 -20.68 -5.92 1.14
N VAL A 92 -21.54 -4.93 1.37
CA VAL A 92 -21.67 -3.74 0.54
C VAL A 92 -21.56 -2.51 1.43
N ILE A 93 -21.02 -1.42 0.89
CA ILE A 93 -20.86 -0.16 1.61
C ILE A 93 -22.20 0.58 1.60
N GLU A 94 -22.94 0.54 2.70
CA GLU A 94 -24.27 1.17 2.80
C GLU A 94 -24.24 2.70 2.79
N HIS A 95 -23.18 3.31 3.32
CA HIS A 95 -23.01 4.76 3.43
C HIS A 95 -21.65 5.20 2.88
N PRO A 96 -21.49 5.27 1.54
CA PRO A 96 -20.22 5.68 0.94
C PRO A 96 -19.91 7.15 1.28
N GLU A 97 -18.68 7.43 1.68
CA GLU A 97 -18.23 8.82 1.89
C GLU A 97 -18.32 9.59 0.56
N MET A 98 -19.21 10.58 0.47
CA MET A 98 -19.47 11.38 -0.73
C MET A 98 -18.37 12.42 -1.04
N GLY A 99 -17.13 12.15 -0.65
CA GLY A 99 -15.98 13.04 -0.81
C GLY A 99 -15.15 12.77 -2.07
N LYS A 100 -14.23 13.68 -2.39
CA LYS A 100 -13.10 13.33 -3.28
C LYS A 100 -12.21 12.35 -2.52
N GLY A 101 -11.86 11.22 -3.14
CA GLY A 101 -10.93 10.26 -2.55
C GLY A 101 -9.63 10.93 -2.11
N LYS A 102 -8.96 10.38 -1.09
CA LYS A 102 -7.69 10.93 -0.59
C LYS A 102 -6.65 10.88 -1.71
N ASN A 103 -5.97 12.01 -1.96
CA ASN A 103 -4.82 12.00 -2.87
C ASN A 103 -3.68 11.16 -2.27
N HIS A 104 -2.86 10.52 -3.10
CA HIS A 104 -1.77 9.65 -2.62
C HIS A 104 -0.83 10.35 -1.62
N TRP A 105 -0.53 11.63 -1.85
CA TRP A 105 0.22 12.49 -0.92
C TRP A 105 -0.48 12.65 0.44
N GLU A 106 -1.80 12.88 0.45
CA GLU A 106 -2.57 13.01 1.70
C GLU A 106 -2.63 11.68 2.46
N TRP A 107 -2.65 10.55 1.75
CA TRP A 107 -2.59 9.21 2.33
C TRP A 107 -1.22 8.91 2.93
N ASP A 108 -0.13 9.21 2.23
CA ASP A 108 1.24 8.96 2.71
C ASP A 108 1.58 9.86 3.91
N MET A 109 1.21 11.13 3.88
CA MET A 109 1.33 12.04 5.04
C MET A 109 0.48 11.60 6.24
N SER A 110 -0.69 10.98 6.00
CA SER A 110 -1.50 10.38 7.06
C SER A 110 -0.83 9.14 7.65
N ARG A 111 -0.18 8.31 6.82
CA ARG A 111 0.55 7.11 7.26
C ARG A 111 1.78 7.46 8.09
N GLN A 112 2.44 8.55 7.75
CA GLN A 112 3.62 9.07 8.45
C GLN A 112 3.29 9.89 9.71
N GLY A 113 2.00 10.12 10.01
CA GLY A 113 1.56 10.93 11.17
C GLY A 113 1.81 12.44 11.03
N LEU A 114 2.24 12.91 9.85
CA LEU A 114 2.59 14.31 9.57
C LEU A 114 1.39 15.15 9.10
N SER A 115 0.23 14.54 8.88
CA SER A 115 -0.96 15.26 8.43
C SER A 115 -1.59 16.08 9.56
N TRP A 116 -1.51 17.40 9.46
CA TRP A 116 -2.20 18.33 10.38
C TRP A 116 -3.71 18.03 10.48
N LYS A 117 -4.33 17.56 9.39
CA LYS A 117 -5.76 17.18 9.37
C LYS A 117 -6.02 15.92 10.20
N ALA A 118 -5.11 14.94 10.15
CA ALA A 118 -5.21 13.74 10.99
C ALA A 118 -4.98 14.07 12.47
N LYS A 119 -3.98 14.92 12.77
CA LYS A 119 -3.72 15.43 14.12
C LYS A 119 -4.94 16.18 14.68
N LEU A 120 -5.53 17.09 13.90
CA LEU A 120 -6.73 17.84 14.30
C LEU A 120 -7.91 16.92 14.60
N LYS A 121 -8.17 15.92 13.74
CA LYS A 121 -9.22 14.92 13.95
C LYS A 121 -9.00 14.14 15.25
N PHE A 122 -7.79 13.63 15.46
CA PHE A 122 -7.43 12.89 16.65
C PHE A 122 -7.60 13.73 17.92
N THR A 123 -7.14 14.99 17.91
CA THR A 123 -7.29 15.89 19.05
C THR A 123 -8.76 16.16 19.36
N ILE A 124 -9.59 16.45 18.34
CA ILE A 124 -11.05 16.61 18.51
C ILE A 124 -11.66 15.34 19.11
N ASP A 125 -11.26 14.16 18.65
CA ASP A 125 -11.75 12.89 19.17
C ASP A 125 -11.34 12.62 20.63
N GLN A 126 -10.20 13.15 21.10
CA GLN A 126 -9.86 13.11 22.53
C GLN A 126 -10.71 14.09 23.35
N VAL A 127 -10.88 15.34 22.86
CA VAL A 127 -11.72 16.33 23.55
C VAL A 127 -13.14 15.79 23.72
N ILE A 128 -13.72 15.16 22.70
CA ILE A 128 -15.05 14.56 22.75
C ILE A 128 -15.18 13.51 23.87
N LYS A 129 -14.14 12.70 24.12
CA LYS A 129 -14.17 11.67 25.17
C LYS A 129 -14.15 12.27 26.57
N GLU A 130 -13.47 13.39 26.74
CA GLU A 130 -13.31 14.06 28.03
C GLU A 130 -14.41 15.09 28.31
N SER A 131 -15.28 15.37 27.33
CA SER A 131 -16.34 16.37 27.44
C SER A 131 -17.63 15.78 27.98
N GLU A 132 -18.31 16.52 28.86
CA GLU A 132 -19.58 16.11 29.48
C GLU A 132 -20.83 16.60 28.75
N ASN A 133 -20.69 17.71 28.03
CA ASN A 133 -21.72 18.33 27.21
C ASN A 133 -21.06 19.17 26.09
N PHE A 134 -21.85 19.74 25.19
CA PHE A 134 -21.30 20.47 24.04
C PHE A 134 -20.62 21.79 24.44
N GLU A 135 -21.08 22.45 25.49
CA GLU A 135 -20.45 23.69 26.00
C GLU A 135 -19.09 23.38 26.64
N ASP A 136 -19.01 22.28 27.39
CA ASP A 136 -17.79 21.74 27.99
C ASP A 136 -16.79 21.30 26.90
N PHE A 137 -17.28 20.74 25.80
CA PHE A 137 -16.46 20.48 24.62
C PHE A 137 -15.84 21.74 24.02
N LEU A 138 -16.60 22.83 23.90
CA LEU A 138 -16.07 24.11 23.40
C LEU A 138 -15.03 24.70 24.35
N ALA A 139 -15.23 24.57 25.67
CA ALA A 139 -14.27 25.01 26.68
C ALA A 139 -12.96 24.19 26.61
N LYS A 140 -13.06 22.86 26.64
CA LYS A 140 -11.91 21.94 26.62
C LYS A 140 -11.15 21.92 25.30
N CYS A 141 -11.76 22.36 24.20
CA CYS A 141 -11.04 22.53 22.93
C CYS A 141 -9.78 23.40 23.10
N ALA A 142 -9.86 24.48 23.90
CA ALA A 142 -8.72 25.37 24.14
C ALA A 142 -7.58 24.66 24.89
N ASP A 143 -7.89 23.85 25.90
CA ASP A 143 -6.92 23.11 26.71
C ASP A 143 -6.15 22.06 25.88
N PHE A 144 -6.81 21.49 24.88
CA PHE A 144 -6.22 20.55 23.93
C PHE A 144 -5.52 21.23 22.74
N GLY A 145 -5.37 22.55 22.75
CA GLY A 145 -4.71 23.30 21.69
C GLY A 145 -5.51 23.37 20.38
N VAL A 146 -6.84 23.32 20.46
CA VAL A 146 -7.77 23.49 19.33
C VAL A 146 -8.55 24.79 19.49
N LEU A 147 -8.33 25.72 18.57
CA LEU A 147 -9.15 26.92 18.44
C LEU A 147 -10.47 26.55 17.75
N VAL A 148 -11.59 26.84 18.41
CA VAL A 148 -12.94 26.57 17.92
C VAL A 148 -13.70 27.87 17.72
N GLU A 149 -14.43 27.96 16.61
CA GLU A 149 -15.37 29.04 16.32
C GLU A 149 -16.75 28.41 16.12
N TYR A 150 -17.66 28.66 17.06
CA TYR A 150 -19.04 28.17 17.02
C TYR A 150 -19.99 29.34 16.86
N ASN A 151 -20.80 29.34 15.81
CA ASN A 151 -21.79 30.37 15.56
C ASN A 151 -23.07 29.77 14.94
N PRO A 152 -24.12 29.52 15.75
CA PRO A 152 -25.30 28.75 15.34
C PRO A 152 -26.16 29.42 14.26
N ASP A 153 -26.05 30.75 14.11
CA ASP A 153 -26.81 31.53 13.14
C ASP A 153 -26.22 31.47 11.71
N HIS A 154 -25.04 30.87 11.56
CA HIS A 154 -24.37 30.72 10.26
C HIS A 154 -24.60 29.34 9.66
N LYS A 155 -24.73 29.28 8.32
CA LYS A 155 -24.77 28.03 7.53
C LYS A 155 -23.56 27.10 7.76
N ILE A 156 -22.45 27.64 8.27
CA ILE A 156 -21.30 26.89 8.77
C ILE A 156 -21.20 27.24 10.24
N ASP A 157 -21.77 26.36 11.05
CA ASP A 157 -21.95 26.52 12.48
C ASP A 157 -20.66 26.30 13.28
N LEU A 158 -19.78 25.42 12.81
CA LEU A 158 -18.60 24.99 13.56
C LEU A 158 -17.32 24.97 12.71
N LYS A 159 -16.25 25.57 13.23
CA LYS A 159 -14.93 25.58 12.60
C LYS A 159 -13.82 25.31 13.61
N PHE A 160 -12.75 24.65 13.17
CA PHE A 160 -11.63 24.22 14.00
C PHE A 160 -10.28 24.62 13.42
N MET A 161 -9.29 24.86 14.28
CA MET A 161 -7.89 25.08 13.92
C MET A 161 -6.97 24.60 15.04
N LEU A 162 -5.85 23.95 14.73
CA LEU A 162 -4.82 23.66 15.73
C LEU A 162 -4.07 24.95 16.11
N ALA A 163 -3.87 25.21 17.40
CA ALA A 163 -3.13 26.38 17.89
C ALA A 163 -1.68 26.41 17.35
N GLU A 164 -1.01 25.25 17.34
CA GLU A 164 0.33 25.07 16.74
C GLU A 164 0.38 25.46 15.25
N GLN A 165 -0.74 25.29 14.52
CA GLN A 165 -0.82 25.67 13.11
C GLN A 165 -0.91 27.19 12.92
N LYS A 166 -1.53 27.90 13.87
CA LYS A 166 -1.59 29.36 13.90
C LYS A 166 -0.23 29.97 14.27
N GLU A 167 0.50 29.34 15.19
CA GLU A 167 1.85 29.75 15.59
C GLU A 167 2.87 29.57 14.46
N ARG A 168 2.81 28.43 13.75
CA ARG A 168 3.70 28.16 12.60
C ARG A 168 3.37 28.98 11.35
N ASN A 169 2.09 29.31 11.15
CA ASN A 169 1.64 30.08 10.00
C ASN A 169 0.52 31.06 10.38
N PRO A 170 0.84 32.37 10.54
CA PRO A 170 -0.14 33.40 10.87
C PRO A 170 -1.26 33.58 9.85
N ARG A 171 -1.12 33.03 8.63
CA ARG A 171 -2.14 33.06 7.56
C ARG A 171 -3.04 31.81 7.53
N ALA A 172 -2.90 30.89 8.48
CA ALA A 172 -3.74 29.70 8.55
C ALA A 172 -5.22 30.08 8.71
N LYS A 173 -6.12 29.37 8.01
CA LYS A 173 -7.57 29.59 8.05
C LYS A 173 -8.27 28.48 8.80
N PHE A 174 -9.38 28.82 9.47
CA PHE A 174 -10.20 27.84 10.17
C PHE A 174 -10.76 26.80 9.20
N THR A 175 -10.72 25.53 9.61
CA THR A 175 -11.26 24.41 8.86
C THR A 175 -12.71 24.18 9.26
N ARG A 176 -13.61 24.20 8.29
CA ARG A 176 -15.04 23.96 8.49
C ARG A 176 -15.28 22.51 8.92
N SER A 177 -16.20 22.28 9.86
CA SER A 177 -16.64 20.94 10.31
C SER A 177 -16.93 19.99 9.13
N ARG A 178 -17.71 20.44 8.16
CA ARG A 178 -18.06 19.67 6.95
C ARG A 178 -16.85 19.25 6.09
N THR A 179 -15.73 19.98 6.15
CA THR A 179 -14.49 19.63 5.43
C THR A 179 -13.71 18.51 6.13
N LEU A 180 -13.91 18.34 7.44
CA LEU A 180 -13.38 17.23 8.22
C LEU A 180 -14.22 15.95 8.01
N GLY A 181 -15.50 16.09 7.67
CA GLY A 181 -16.44 15.01 7.36
C GLY A 181 -17.63 15.02 8.32
N TRP A 182 -18.68 14.26 7.99
CA TRP A 182 -19.94 14.21 8.74
C TRP A 182 -19.75 13.87 10.24
N PHE A 183 -18.69 13.12 10.55
CA PHE A 183 -18.32 12.69 11.91
C PHE A 183 -17.84 13.82 12.84
N TYR A 184 -17.62 15.03 12.30
CA TYR A 184 -17.15 16.21 13.02
C TYR A 184 -18.14 17.39 12.90
N GLU A 185 -19.38 17.13 12.49
CA GLU A 185 -20.48 18.10 12.49
C GLU A 185 -21.10 18.21 13.88
N THR A 186 -21.69 19.37 14.19
CA THR A 186 -22.21 19.74 15.51
C THR A 186 -23.15 18.68 16.11
N GLU A 187 -24.14 18.22 15.35
CA GLU A 187 -25.12 17.24 15.81
C GLU A 187 -24.48 15.87 16.08
N THR A 188 -23.53 15.46 15.25
CA THR A 188 -22.78 14.20 15.44
C THR A 188 -21.86 14.28 16.65
N ILE A 189 -21.22 15.43 16.89
CA ILE A 189 -20.38 15.66 18.07
C ILE A 189 -21.22 15.62 19.35
N LYS A 190 -22.38 16.30 19.37
CA LYS A 190 -23.33 16.22 20.49
C LYS A 190 -23.77 14.79 20.76
N GLY A 191 -24.11 14.03 19.71
CA GLY A 191 -24.48 12.62 19.82
C GLY A 191 -23.36 11.75 20.38
N ARG A 192 -22.11 11.98 19.98
CA ARG A 192 -20.94 11.24 20.47
C ARG A 192 -20.61 11.54 21.93
N ILE A 193 -20.70 12.80 22.35
CA ILE A 193 -20.56 13.19 23.77
C ILE A 193 -21.64 12.49 24.60
N ALA A 194 -22.89 12.47 24.10
CA ALA A 194 -23.98 11.76 24.76
C ALA A 194 -23.77 10.23 24.80
N GLN A 195 -23.11 9.63 23.80
CA GLN A 195 -22.74 8.20 23.80
C GLN A 195 -21.65 7.87 24.81
N PHE A 196 -20.65 8.75 25.00
CA PHE A 196 -19.62 8.56 26.03
C PHE A 196 -20.16 8.74 27.46
N ARG A 197 -21.19 9.59 27.63
CA ARG A 197 -21.90 9.77 28.90
C ARG A 197 -23.00 8.72 29.13
N GLY A 198 -23.53 8.16 28.05
CA GLY A 198 -24.69 7.28 28.00
C GLY A 198 -24.38 5.83 28.36
N GLY A 199 -23.98 5.60 29.60
CA GLY A 199 -24.50 4.44 30.33
C GLY A 199 -26.00 4.62 30.49
N ILE A 200 -26.77 4.36 29.43
CA ILE A 200 -28.21 4.18 29.58
C ILE A 200 -28.38 2.84 30.28
N VAL A 201 -28.60 2.90 31.60
CA VAL A 201 -29.34 1.84 32.29
C VAL A 201 -30.76 1.90 31.76
N TYR A 202 -30.97 1.21 30.64
CA TYR A 202 -32.30 0.80 30.24
C TYR A 202 -32.67 -0.33 31.20
N VAL A 203 -33.53 -0.05 32.19
CA VAL A 203 -34.29 -1.12 32.85
C VAL A 203 -35.53 -1.32 31.99
N PRO A 204 -35.62 -2.43 31.23
CA PRO A 204 -36.80 -2.70 30.42
C PRO A 204 -38.01 -2.85 31.35
N ARG A 205 -39.03 -1.99 31.22
CA ARG A 205 -40.36 -2.21 31.84
C ARG A 205 -41.23 -3.21 31.07
N ALA A 206 -40.70 -3.82 30.03
CA ALA A 206 -41.16 -5.12 29.57
C ALA A 206 -40.20 -6.15 30.13
N LYS A 207 -40.69 -7.24 30.74
CA LYS A 207 -39.85 -8.44 30.88
C LYS A 207 -39.51 -8.92 29.47
N ILE A 208 -38.44 -8.36 28.89
CA ILE A 208 -37.77 -8.95 27.75
C ILE A 208 -37.12 -10.18 28.36
N LYS A 209 -37.80 -11.32 28.26
CA LYS A 209 -37.07 -12.58 28.20
C LYS A 209 -36.08 -12.38 27.06
N VAL A 210 -34.80 -12.27 27.40
CA VAL A 210 -33.74 -12.53 26.43
C VAL A 210 -33.96 -13.99 26.04
N VAL A 211 -34.81 -14.18 25.03
CA VAL A 211 -34.63 -15.31 24.14
C VAL A 211 -33.35 -14.90 23.43
N THR A 212 -32.21 -15.33 23.95
CA THR A 212 -31.12 -15.67 23.04
C THR A 212 -31.82 -16.56 22.03
N PRO A 213 -31.95 -16.16 20.76
CA PRO A 213 -32.19 -17.20 19.79
C PRO A 213 -30.95 -18.07 20.01
N LYS A 214 -31.16 -19.26 20.56
CA LYS A 214 -30.31 -20.39 20.23
C LYS A 214 -30.47 -20.50 18.72
N VAL A 215 -29.79 -19.63 17.97
CA VAL A 215 -29.28 -20.06 16.69
C VAL A 215 -28.33 -21.14 17.13
N GLU A 216 -28.82 -22.37 17.11
CA GLU A 216 -27.94 -23.52 16.97
C GLU A 216 -27.15 -23.19 15.72
N GLU A 217 -26.00 -22.52 15.91
CA GLU A 217 -25.00 -22.31 14.87
C GLU A 217 -24.84 -23.70 14.28
N ASN A 218 -25.29 -23.81 13.02
CA ASN A 218 -25.58 -25.09 12.41
C ASN A 218 -24.34 -25.97 12.58
N LYS A 219 -24.49 -27.13 13.22
CA LYS A 219 -23.36 -28.01 13.55
C LYS A 219 -22.48 -28.25 12.32
N PHE A 220 -23.09 -28.36 11.14
CA PHE A 220 -22.39 -28.50 9.86
C PHE A 220 -21.54 -27.27 9.49
N VAL A 221 -21.99 -26.06 9.80
CA VAL A 221 -21.26 -24.81 9.55
C VAL A 221 -20.11 -24.65 10.55
N ARG A 222 -20.34 -24.94 11.84
CA ARG A 222 -19.27 -25.01 12.86
C ARG A 222 -18.21 -26.04 12.50
N ASP A 223 -18.62 -27.27 12.23
CA ASP A 223 -17.72 -28.38 11.87
C ASP A 223 -16.98 -28.09 10.54
N ALA A 224 -17.56 -27.31 9.62
CA ALA A 224 -16.89 -26.87 8.40
C ALA A 224 -15.82 -25.79 8.69
N ILE A 225 -16.13 -24.80 9.53
CA ILE A 225 -15.18 -23.77 9.97
C ILE A 225 -14.02 -24.44 10.73
N ASP A 226 -14.30 -25.39 11.62
CA ASP A 226 -13.30 -26.12 12.40
C ASP A 226 -12.37 -26.96 11.52
N ARG A 227 -12.95 -27.69 10.55
CA ARG A 227 -12.15 -28.42 9.55
C ARG A 227 -11.32 -27.47 8.69
N GLY A 228 -11.83 -26.29 8.37
CA GLY A 228 -11.09 -25.24 7.66
C GLY A 228 -9.90 -24.75 8.48
N ASN A 229 -10.14 -24.36 9.73
CA ASN A 229 -9.11 -23.84 10.64
C ASN A 229 -8.04 -24.89 10.96
N MET A 230 -8.43 -26.15 11.18
CA MET A 230 -7.47 -27.26 11.38
C MET A 230 -6.62 -27.52 10.14
N LYS A 231 -7.20 -27.44 8.93
CA LYS A 231 -6.43 -27.58 7.68
C LYS A 231 -5.41 -26.46 7.55
N VAL A 232 -5.81 -25.22 7.84
CA VAL A 232 -4.95 -24.04 7.77
C VAL A 232 -3.81 -24.12 8.81
N ALA A 233 -4.11 -24.54 10.06
CA ALA A 233 -3.09 -24.81 11.08
C ALA A 233 -2.16 -25.98 10.71
N SER A 234 -2.67 -27.04 10.06
CA SER A 234 -1.85 -28.15 9.56
C SER A 234 -0.91 -27.72 8.44
N ILE A 235 -1.35 -26.83 7.53
CA ILE A 235 -0.50 -26.25 6.49
C ILE A 235 0.61 -25.42 7.13
N ALA A 236 0.28 -24.56 8.10
CA ALA A 236 1.28 -23.80 8.85
C ALA A 236 2.29 -24.72 9.53
N LYS A 237 1.84 -25.79 10.19
CA LYS A 237 2.71 -26.80 10.82
C LYS A 237 3.65 -27.48 9.81
N ASN A 238 3.16 -27.79 8.62
CA ASN A 238 3.99 -28.39 7.56
C ASN A 238 5.07 -27.43 7.07
N ILE A 239 4.75 -26.14 6.91
CA ILE A 239 5.72 -25.09 6.55
C ILE A 239 6.82 -24.97 7.62
N ILE A 240 6.44 -25.02 8.90
CA ILE A 240 7.41 -24.97 10.01
C ILE A 240 8.34 -26.18 10.00
N ALA A 241 7.78 -27.37 9.75
CA ALA A 241 8.54 -28.61 9.63
C ALA A 241 9.48 -28.61 8.41
N GLU A 242 9.06 -28.05 7.27
CA GLU A 242 9.88 -27.89 6.06
C GLU A 242 11.16 -27.09 6.35
N TYR A 243 11.07 -26.08 7.22
CA TYR A 243 12.21 -25.26 7.63
C TYR A 243 12.97 -25.80 8.85
N GLY A 244 12.53 -26.93 9.43
CA GLY A 244 13.16 -27.56 10.59
C GLY A 244 13.18 -26.67 11.84
N VAL A 245 12.15 -25.83 12.02
CA VAL A 245 12.05 -24.90 13.15
C VAL A 245 11.11 -25.50 14.19
N GLU A 246 11.50 -25.46 15.46
CA GLU A 246 10.62 -25.88 16.55
C GLU A 246 9.47 -24.87 16.76
N PRO A 247 8.24 -25.32 17.09
CA PRO A 247 7.08 -24.43 17.20
C PRO A 247 7.26 -23.24 18.15
N GLU A 248 8.02 -23.42 19.22
CA GLU A 248 8.30 -22.39 20.23
C GLU A 248 9.29 -21.33 19.71
N GLU A 249 10.09 -21.65 18.68
CA GLU A 249 11.15 -20.79 18.15
C GLU A 249 10.75 -20.07 16.85
N ILE A 250 9.58 -20.35 16.28
CA ILE A 250 9.11 -19.79 14.99
C ILE A 250 9.24 -18.28 14.94
N ARG A 251 8.85 -17.60 16.03
CA ARG A 251 8.91 -16.13 16.11
C ARG A 251 10.34 -15.61 15.98
N ASN A 252 11.28 -16.25 16.67
CA ASN A 252 12.70 -15.87 16.59
C ASN A 252 13.27 -16.23 15.22
N ALA A 253 12.94 -17.41 14.68
CA ALA A 253 13.37 -17.83 13.36
C ALA A 253 12.86 -16.90 12.23
N ALA A 254 11.61 -16.43 12.31
CA ALA A 254 11.03 -15.47 11.38
C ALA A 254 11.75 -14.11 11.46
N ILE A 255 12.01 -13.61 12.68
CA ILE A 255 12.76 -12.36 12.90
C ILE A 255 14.19 -12.48 12.37
N SER A 256 14.89 -13.57 12.65
CA SER A 256 16.25 -13.82 12.17
C SER A 256 16.31 -13.95 10.65
N ALA A 257 15.39 -14.67 10.02
CA ALA A 257 15.30 -14.79 8.57
C ALA A 257 15.02 -13.43 7.91
N TYR A 258 14.14 -12.62 8.52
CA TYR A 258 13.86 -11.26 8.07
C TYR A 258 15.09 -10.35 8.19
N ALA A 259 15.79 -10.37 9.33
CA ALA A 259 17.01 -9.60 9.53
C ALA A 259 18.10 -10.00 8.51
N HIS A 260 18.24 -11.29 8.23
CA HIS A 260 19.16 -11.81 7.21
C HIS A 260 18.79 -11.29 5.80
N SER A 261 17.52 -11.38 5.42
CA SER A 261 17.00 -10.83 4.16
C SER A 261 17.31 -9.33 4.02
N ARG A 262 17.09 -8.53 5.08
CA ARG A 262 17.40 -7.09 5.07
C ARG A 262 18.89 -6.79 4.91
N ARG A 263 19.76 -7.58 5.54
CA ARG A 263 21.22 -7.46 5.34
C ARG A 263 21.59 -7.71 3.87
N LEU A 264 21.06 -8.79 3.28
CA LEU A 264 21.29 -9.13 1.88
C LEU A 264 20.80 -8.04 0.92
N VAL A 265 19.64 -7.41 1.19
CA VAL A 265 19.17 -6.26 0.39
C VAL A 265 20.16 -5.11 0.39
N SER A 266 20.73 -4.77 1.55
CA SER A 266 21.75 -3.71 1.64
C SER A 266 23.00 -4.06 0.85
N GLU A 267 23.46 -5.31 0.92
CA GLU A 267 24.63 -5.79 0.18
C GLU A 267 24.39 -5.82 -1.33
N LEU A 268 23.19 -6.23 -1.76
CA LEU A 268 22.76 -6.18 -3.16
C LEU A 268 22.74 -4.76 -3.71
N ASN A 269 22.22 -3.80 -2.94
CA ASN A 269 22.21 -2.40 -3.34
C ASN A 269 23.64 -1.86 -3.52
N ASN A 270 24.53 -2.16 -2.56
CA ASN A 270 25.93 -1.76 -2.66
C ASN A 270 26.63 -2.36 -3.89
N LEU A 271 26.45 -3.66 -4.13
CA LEU A 271 26.99 -4.33 -5.32
C LEU A 271 26.44 -3.74 -6.62
N LYS A 272 25.14 -3.41 -6.65
CA LYS A 272 24.53 -2.79 -7.83
C LYS A 272 25.15 -1.42 -8.11
N THR A 273 25.31 -0.58 -7.10
CA THR A 273 25.96 0.73 -7.24
C THR A 273 27.41 0.60 -7.68
N GLU A 274 28.15 -0.38 -7.15
CA GLU A 274 29.53 -0.66 -7.57
C GLU A 274 29.60 -1.09 -9.04
N ILE A 275 28.69 -1.95 -9.50
CA ILE A 275 28.60 -2.35 -10.91
C ILE A 275 28.30 -1.15 -11.81
N GLU A 276 27.32 -0.31 -11.43
CA GLU A 276 26.94 0.89 -12.19
C GLU A 276 28.12 1.89 -12.31
N ASP A 277 28.86 2.11 -11.23
CA ASP A 277 30.06 2.97 -11.24
C ASP A 277 31.16 2.41 -12.16
N LEU A 278 31.42 1.10 -12.09
CA LEU A 278 32.39 0.44 -12.96
C LEU A 278 31.96 0.44 -14.43
N GLU A 279 30.66 0.36 -14.73
CA GLU A 279 30.13 0.45 -16.09
C GLU A 279 30.31 1.85 -16.69
N VAL A 280 30.09 2.90 -15.89
CA VAL A 280 30.38 4.28 -16.30
C VAL A 280 31.88 4.45 -16.59
N LYS A 281 32.74 3.97 -15.70
CA LYS A 281 34.20 3.99 -15.88
C LYS A 281 34.63 3.21 -17.12
N LEU A 282 34.06 2.03 -17.35
CA LEU A 282 34.32 1.19 -18.52
C LEU A 282 33.94 1.92 -19.81
N LYS A 283 32.79 2.58 -19.85
CA LYS A 283 32.33 3.35 -21.02
C LYS A 283 33.29 4.47 -21.38
N VAL A 284 33.76 5.22 -20.38
CA VAL A 284 34.76 6.29 -20.58
C VAL A 284 36.09 5.72 -21.08
N LEU A 285 36.54 4.59 -20.53
CA LEU A 285 37.81 3.97 -20.94
C LEU A 285 37.76 3.32 -22.33
N LYS A 286 36.63 2.71 -22.71
CA LYS A 286 36.42 2.22 -24.09
C LYS A 286 36.52 3.38 -25.08
N LYS A 287 35.82 4.47 -24.78
CA LYS A 287 35.86 5.68 -25.59
C LYS A 287 37.26 6.28 -25.65
N TYR A 288 37.99 6.27 -24.54
CA TYR A 288 39.38 6.73 -24.51
C TYR A 288 40.26 5.88 -25.43
N ARG A 289 40.14 4.55 -25.39
CA ARG A 289 40.89 3.62 -26.25
C ARG A 289 40.60 3.86 -27.73
N GLU A 290 39.36 4.17 -28.09
CA GLU A 290 38.94 4.47 -29.47
C GLU A 290 39.54 5.77 -30.01
N VAL A 291 39.70 6.80 -29.18
CA VAL A 291 40.18 8.12 -29.63
C VAL A 291 41.65 8.40 -29.29
N LYS A 292 42.33 7.45 -28.62
CA LYS A 292 43.71 7.60 -28.12
C LYS A 292 44.71 7.82 -29.26
N HIS A 293 44.57 7.08 -30.36
CA HIS A 293 45.52 7.13 -31.47
C HIS A 293 45.57 8.52 -32.11
N TYR A 294 44.45 9.24 -32.23
CA TYR A 294 44.43 10.61 -32.76
C TYR A 294 45.32 11.57 -31.94
N GLY A 295 45.33 11.40 -30.61
CA GLY A 295 46.19 12.18 -29.73
C GLY A 295 47.67 11.79 -29.78
N GLU A 296 47.98 10.53 -30.05
CA GLU A 296 49.35 10.00 -30.18
C GLU A 296 49.95 10.37 -31.55
N GLU A 297 49.18 10.25 -32.62
CA GLU A 297 49.54 10.67 -33.98
C GLU A 297 49.80 12.17 -34.05
N LEU A 298 48.97 13.01 -33.41
CA LEU A 298 49.22 14.45 -33.34
C LEU A 298 50.55 14.77 -32.63
N LYS A 299 50.89 14.05 -31.55
CA LYS A 299 52.16 14.25 -30.82
C LYS A 299 53.39 13.87 -31.63
N ALA A 300 53.27 12.94 -32.58
CA ALA A 300 54.36 12.50 -33.43
C ALA A 300 54.61 13.46 -34.62
N LEU A 301 53.64 14.33 -34.94
CA LEU A 301 53.72 15.31 -36.02
C LEU A 301 54.24 16.66 -35.51
N SER A 302 54.92 17.42 -36.39
CA SER A 302 55.34 18.80 -36.08
C SER A 302 55.20 19.74 -37.28
N GLY A 303 55.02 21.03 -37.01
CA GLY A 303 55.07 22.08 -38.01
C GLY A 303 53.86 22.13 -38.95
N ARG A 304 54.09 22.01 -40.27
CA ARG A 304 53.01 22.16 -41.29
C ARG A 304 52.07 20.95 -41.33
N ALA A 305 52.61 19.75 -41.07
CA ALA A 305 51.84 18.50 -41.01
C ALA A 305 50.91 18.46 -39.78
N GLU A 306 51.38 18.93 -38.63
CA GLU A 306 50.60 19.06 -37.40
C GLU A 306 49.39 19.99 -37.59
N LYS A 307 49.59 21.16 -38.20
CA LYS A 307 48.49 22.11 -38.49
C LYS A 307 47.45 21.54 -39.43
N LYS A 308 47.86 20.73 -40.42
CA LYS A 308 46.95 20.05 -41.34
C LYS A 308 46.14 18.98 -40.60
N TYR A 309 46.81 18.13 -39.83
CA TYR A 309 46.18 17.08 -39.03
C TYR A 309 45.18 17.64 -38.00
N HIS A 310 45.53 18.75 -37.32
CA HIS A 310 44.62 19.43 -36.40
C HIS A 310 43.37 19.98 -37.09
N LYS A 311 43.45 20.37 -38.36
CA LYS A 311 42.30 20.87 -39.13
C LYS A 311 41.41 19.71 -39.62
N GLU A 312 42.02 18.61 -40.05
CA GLU A 312 41.33 17.43 -40.57
C GLU A 312 40.61 16.63 -39.47
N TYR A 313 41.24 16.44 -38.30
CA TYR A 313 40.71 15.64 -37.18
C TYR A 313 40.28 16.50 -35.98
N SER A 314 39.79 17.72 -36.24
CA SER A 314 39.49 18.70 -35.18
C SER A 314 38.43 18.21 -34.18
N VAL A 315 37.47 17.42 -34.64
CA VAL A 315 36.36 16.89 -33.84
C VAL A 315 36.85 15.77 -32.92
N GLU A 316 37.59 14.82 -33.49
CA GLU A 316 38.18 13.68 -32.80
C GLU A 316 39.21 14.13 -31.77
N LEU A 317 39.99 15.17 -32.07
CA LEU A 317 40.94 15.78 -31.12
C LEU A 317 40.24 16.50 -29.98
N ALA A 318 39.11 17.17 -30.23
CA ALA A 318 38.30 17.78 -29.18
C ALA A 318 37.69 16.69 -28.27
N GLU A 319 37.22 15.60 -28.86
CA GLU A 319 36.69 14.44 -28.15
C GLU A 319 37.77 13.74 -27.31
N TYR A 320 38.96 13.52 -27.87
CA TYR A 320 40.12 13.01 -27.15
C TYR A 320 40.47 13.87 -25.95
N ARG A 321 40.52 15.20 -26.09
CA ARG A 321 40.79 16.12 -24.96
C ARG A 321 39.73 15.96 -23.86
N LYS A 322 38.45 15.94 -24.23
CA LYS A 322 37.33 15.80 -23.29
C LYS A 322 37.39 14.47 -22.53
N VAL A 323 37.52 13.36 -23.25
CA VAL A 323 37.56 12.01 -22.66
C VAL A 323 38.82 11.83 -21.80
N ARG A 324 39.95 12.38 -22.22
CA ARG A 324 41.19 12.37 -21.43
C ARG A 324 41.01 13.09 -20.09
N THR A 325 40.35 14.25 -20.07
CA THR A 325 40.01 14.95 -18.81
C THR A 325 39.14 14.08 -17.91
N GLN A 326 38.10 13.44 -18.47
CA GLN A 326 37.22 12.55 -17.70
C GLN A 326 37.98 11.35 -17.11
N VAL A 327 38.93 10.76 -17.84
CA VAL A 327 39.75 9.66 -17.31
C VAL A 327 40.62 10.14 -16.14
N PHE A 328 41.20 11.34 -16.22
CA PHE A 328 41.98 11.90 -15.11
C PHE A 328 41.12 12.23 -13.88
N GLU A 329 39.90 12.72 -14.08
CA GLU A 329 38.95 12.96 -12.99
C GLU A 329 38.53 11.65 -12.29
N LEU A 330 38.35 10.56 -13.06
CA LEU A 330 37.98 9.25 -12.54
C LEU A 330 39.14 8.51 -11.86
N TYR A 331 40.38 8.77 -12.28
CA TYR A 331 41.60 8.11 -11.77
C TYR A 331 42.70 9.13 -11.40
N PRO A 332 42.49 9.94 -10.34
CA PRO A 332 43.44 10.98 -9.93
C PRO A 332 44.78 10.42 -9.43
N SER A 333 44.81 9.15 -8.99
CA SER A 333 46.04 8.44 -8.59
C SER A 333 46.95 8.06 -9.77
N GLY A 334 46.50 8.26 -11.01
CA GLY A 334 47.24 7.91 -12.22
C GLY A 334 47.26 6.41 -12.56
N HIS A 335 46.71 5.55 -11.70
CA HIS A 335 46.57 4.13 -12.00
C HIS A 335 45.29 3.84 -12.77
N ILE A 336 45.42 3.74 -14.10
CA ILE A 336 44.30 3.48 -15.00
C ILE A 336 44.22 1.97 -15.28
N PRO A 337 43.17 1.27 -14.83
CA PRO A 337 42.97 -0.15 -15.12
C PRO A 337 42.68 -0.38 -16.61
N THR A 338 43.05 -1.56 -17.12
CA THR A 338 42.73 -1.95 -18.51
C THR A 338 41.24 -2.24 -18.67
N VAL A 339 40.74 -2.05 -19.89
CA VAL A 339 39.34 -2.33 -20.27
C VAL A 339 38.99 -3.79 -19.94
N GLU A 340 39.90 -4.72 -20.26
CA GLU A 340 39.72 -6.15 -20.02
C GLU A 340 39.64 -6.49 -18.53
N ASN A 341 40.41 -5.80 -17.68
CA ASN A 341 40.36 -6.02 -16.23
C ASN A 341 39.05 -5.50 -15.64
N LEU A 342 38.55 -4.35 -16.10
CA LEU A 342 37.26 -3.82 -15.68
C LEU A 342 36.09 -4.72 -16.11
N GLU A 343 36.12 -5.25 -17.34
CA GLU A 343 35.11 -6.21 -17.81
C GLU A 343 35.11 -7.49 -16.98
N LYS A 344 36.27 -8.01 -16.62
CA LYS A 344 36.40 -9.16 -15.70
C LYS A 344 35.85 -8.85 -14.31
N SER A 345 36.14 -7.68 -13.75
CA SER A 345 35.59 -7.27 -12.45
C SER A 345 34.07 -7.12 -12.48
N ILE A 346 33.51 -6.47 -13.50
CA ILE A 346 32.06 -6.31 -13.66
C ILE A 346 31.37 -7.67 -13.83
N THR A 347 31.93 -8.56 -14.64
CA THR A 347 31.36 -9.92 -14.81
C THR A 347 31.41 -10.74 -13.53
N ALA A 348 32.50 -10.65 -12.76
CA ALA A 348 32.61 -11.29 -11.46
C ALA A 348 31.59 -10.73 -10.45
N LEU A 349 31.43 -9.39 -10.40
CA LEU A 349 30.44 -8.73 -9.54
C LEU A 349 29.01 -9.08 -9.94
N ARG A 350 28.69 -9.16 -11.23
CA ARG A 350 27.38 -9.61 -11.72
C ARG A 350 27.08 -11.06 -11.34
N LYS A 351 28.08 -11.94 -11.40
CA LYS A 351 27.93 -13.33 -10.93
C LYS A 351 27.65 -13.38 -9.42
N LYS A 352 28.37 -12.58 -8.64
CA LYS A 352 28.15 -12.43 -7.20
C LYS A 352 26.75 -11.88 -6.89
N LEU A 353 26.32 -10.84 -7.61
CA LEU A 353 24.99 -10.24 -7.51
C LEU A 353 23.90 -11.29 -7.79
N SER A 354 24.05 -12.07 -8.87
CA SER A 354 23.11 -13.14 -9.21
C SER A 354 22.99 -14.19 -8.10
N ALA A 355 24.11 -14.66 -7.56
CA ALA A 355 24.13 -15.64 -6.48
C ALA A 355 23.48 -15.09 -5.20
N MET A 356 23.85 -13.87 -4.81
CA MET A 356 23.29 -13.20 -3.64
C MET A 356 21.80 -12.88 -3.79
N ASN A 357 21.33 -12.61 -5.01
CA ASN A 357 19.91 -12.39 -5.28
C ASN A 357 19.10 -13.69 -5.12
N THR A 358 19.66 -14.83 -5.50
CA THR A 358 19.06 -16.15 -5.22
C THR A 358 18.96 -16.41 -3.73
N GLU A 359 20.03 -16.13 -2.98
CA GLU A 359 20.06 -16.27 -1.51
C GLU A 359 19.04 -15.34 -0.83
N TYR A 360 18.96 -14.08 -1.29
CA TYR A 360 17.96 -13.13 -0.83
C TYR A 360 16.54 -13.64 -1.05
N ASN A 361 16.22 -14.12 -2.26
CA ASN A 361 14.88 -14.63 -2.57
C ASN A 361 14.50 -15.82 -1.67
N GLN A 362 15.45 -16.70 -1.37
CA GLN A 362 15.24 -17.82 -0.46
C GLN A 362 15.03 -17.35 0.98
N ALA A 363 15.88 -16.44 1.47
CA ALA A 363 15.76 -15.89 2.83
C ALA A 363 14.47 -15.09 3.02
N ASP A 364 14.06 -14.32 2.01
CA ASP A 364 12.83 -13.53 2.02
C ASP A 364 11.57 -14.42 1.94
N LYS A 365 11.59 -15.47 1.10
CA LYS A 365 10.55 -16.50 1.06
C LYS A 365 10.39 -17.17 2.44
N LYS A 366 11.51 -17.63 3.02
CA LYS A 366 11.53 -18.25 4.35
C LYS A 366 10.97 -17.31 5.43
N ALA A 367 11.37 -16.04 5.42
CA ALA A 367 10.89 -15.05 6.39
C ALA A 367 9.37 -14.84 6.28
N ARG A 368 8.83 -14.72 5.07
CA ARG A 368 7.40 -14.56 4.82
C ARG A 368 6.60 -15.78 5.26
N GLU A 369 7.03 -16.97 4.84
CA GLU A 369 6.33 -18.22 5.15
C GLU A 369 6.33 -18.54 6.65
N LEU A 370 7.45 -18.29 7.36
CA LEU A 370 7.50 -18.44 8.82
C LEU A 370 6.62 -17.41 9.55
N ALA A 371 6.59 -16.16 9.08
CA ALA A 371 5.74 -15.13 9.68
C ALA A 371 4.24 -15.42 9.47
N ASP A 372 3.87 -15.89 8.28
CA ASP A 372 2.50 -16.31 7.98
C ASP A 372 2.10 -17.54 8.81
N ALA A 373 2.96 -18.55 8.88
CA ALA A 373 2.73 -19.74 9.70
C ALA A 373 2.59 -19.38 11.19
N GLN A 374 3.40 -18.47 11.71
CA GLN A 374 3.30 -17.97 13.09
C GLN A 374 1.93 -17.33 13.34
N ARG A 375 1.51 -16.38 12.49
CA ARG A 375 0.22 -15.70 12.61
C ARG A 375 -0.94 -16.68 12.59
N THR A 376 -0.90 -17.64 11.65
CA THR A 376 -1.93 -18.68 11.53
C THR A 376 -2.04 -19.54 12.79
N ILE A 377 -0.91 -19.93 13.41
CA ILE A 377 -0.93 -20.71 14.65
C ILE A 377 -1.42 -19.87 15.83
N GLU A 378 -0.97 -18.62 15.95
CA GLU A 378 -1.43 -17.71 17.02
C GLU A 378 -2.94 -17.47 16.93
N GLU A 379 -3.49 -17.26 15.73
CA GLU A 379 -4.92 -17.10 15.50
C GLU A 379 -5.71 -18.37 15.86
N TYR A 380 -5.21 -19.54 15.47
CA TYR A 380 -5.82 -20.84 15.82
C TYR A 380 -5.86 -21.04 17.34
N LEU A 381 -4.73 -20.83 18.02
CA LEU A 381 -4.63 -20.96 19.48
C LEU A 381 -5.56 -19.97 20.22
N ARG A 382 -5.66 -18.74 19.73
CA ARG A 382 -6.56 -17.72 20.31
C ARG A 382 -8.03 -18.11 20.18
N GLN A 383 -8.41 -18.69 19.04
CA GLN A 383 -9.77 -19.19 18.83
C GLN A 383 -10.08 -20.36 19.77
N GLU A 384 -9.17 -21.33 19.92
CA GLU A 384 -9.31 -22.44 20.86
C GLU A 384 -9.42 -21.99 22.34
N GLN A 385 -8.62 -21.00 22.76
CA GLN A 385 -8.71 -20.43 24.11
C GLN A 385 -10.07 -19.77 24.37
N SER A 386 -10.55 -18.94 23.43
CA SER A 386 -11.85 -18.27 23.55
C SER A 386 -13.02 -19.26 23.65
N ARG A 387 -12.91 -20.43 23.00
CA ARG A 387 -13.88 -21.53 23.07
C ARG A 387 -13.84 -22.23 24.42
N GLY A 388 -12.65 -22.48 24.97
CA GLY A 388 -12.48 -23.04 26.30
C GLY A 388 -13.14 -22.19 27.38
N GLU A 389 -12.99 -20.87 27.29
CA GLU A 389 -13.63 -19.92 28.20
C GLU A 389 -15.16 -19.89 28.06
N GLN A 390 -15.69 -19.95 26.83
CA GLN A 390 -17.13 -20.03 26.59
C GLN A 390 -17.75 -21.33 27.10
N LYS A 391 -17.06 -22.47 26.96
CA LYS A 391 -17.49 -23.76 27.53
C LYS A 391 -17.49 -23.75 29.06
N ARG A 392 -16.45 -23.18 29.69
CA ARG A 392 -16.39 -23.03 31.16
C ARG A 392 -17.53 -22.17 31.70
N LYS A 393 -17.75 -20.98 31.12
CA LYS A 393 -18.87 -20.08 31.49
C LYS A 393 -20.24 -20.74 31.33
N ARG A 394 -20.39 -21.65 30.36
CA ARG A 394 -21.64 -22.39 30.14
C ARG A 394 -21.85 -23.51 31.17
N ASN A 395 -20.79 -24.17 31.60
CA ASN A 395 -20.85 -25.21 32.64
C ASN A 395 -20.99 -24.64 34.05
N ASP A 396 -20.52 -23.41 34.30
CA ASP A 396 -20.68 -22.71 35.59
C ASP A 396 -22.09 -22.11 35.78
N LEU A 397 -22.92 -22.13 34.72
CA LEU A 397 -24.31 -21.63 34.68
C LEU A 397 -25.37 -22.77 34.65
N GLU A 398 -24.93 -24.03 34.59
CA GLU A 398 -25.72 -25.24 34.82
C GLU A 398 -25.50 -25.72 36.25
#